data_AF-A0A962GPL2-F1
#
_entry.id   AF-A0A962GPL2-F1
#
_cell.length_a   1.000
_cell.length_b   1.000
_cell.length_c   1.000
_cell.angle_alpha   90.00
_cell.angle_beta   90.00
_cell.angle_gamma   90.00
#
_symmetry.space_group_name_H-M   'P 1'
#
loop_
_entity.id
_entity.type
_entity.pdbx_description
1 polymer ?
#
loop_
_entity_poly.entity_id
_entity_poly.type
_entity_poly.pdbx_seq_one_letter_code
_entity_poly.pdbx_strand_id
1 'polypeptide(L)'
;MGRPSLKIDNQRLQELRKDKGLTQAGLASELCKRLGLEQDEDSRTVSYRRIEAQERTSRKRAEAIAQILDVTLAELEGIVPPDTGIYEKRILDLLAEQLRQENVVLKSALDEAHRDGSDSEDGLASMARSVARRIEAAQLARNPGELAELSQLTGLSEGEILEPAHVDGHWLVVASGPIYTRTELVLGTAGVMTLIPEIVGKLLDDFGSDGRIRMHRAPPWYRLEIEPLCGRFTTWIDFVRCLPDARGLRWLKPGWRDVFLLEEPLLTWARSAANFVTGFDGSPTPGDVRRLRLQVTEYNGEPGERISEQIV
;
A
#
# COMPACT_ATOMS: atom_id res chain seq x y z
N MET A 1 -28.08 -22.55 -12.26
CA MET A 1 -26.91 -21.69 -12.53
C MET A 1 -25.73 -22.22 -11.71
N GLY A 2 -24.60 -22.55 -12.34
CA GLY A 2 -23.43 -23.11 -11.66
C GLY A 2 -22.82 -22.10 -10.67
N ARG A 3 -22.30 -22.58 -9.53
CA ARG A 3 -21.61 -21.71 -8.57
C ARG A 3 -20.39 -21.07 -9.26
N PRO A 4 -20.16 -19.76 -9.11
CA PRO A 4 -18.99 -19.11 -9.68
C PRO A 4 -17.71 -19.74 -9.13
N SER A 5 -16.90 -20.29 -10.02
CA SER A 5 -15.57 -20.84 -9.72
C SER A 5 -14.52 -19.76 -9.89
N LEU A 6 -13.63 -19.63 -8.91
CA LEU A 6 -12.44 -18.78 -8.97
C LEU A 6 -11.27 -19.60 -9.51
N LYS A 7 -10.46 -19.02 -10.40
CA LYS A 7 -9.21 -19.63 -10.85
C LYS A 7 -8.10 -19.33 -9.84
N ILE A 8 -7.27 -20.31 -9.50
CA ILE A 8 -6.10 -20.17 -8.63
C ILE A 8 -4.87 -20.57 -9.42
N ASP A 9 -3.76 -19.89 -9.21
CA ASP A 9 -2.46 -20.29 -9.74
C ASP A 9 -1.87 -21.44 -8.91
N ASN A 10 -1.74 -22.62 -9.52
CA ASN A 10 -1.24 -23.81 -8.83
C ASN A 10 0.22 -23.69 -8.43
N GLN A 11 1.07 -23.14 -9.30
CA GLN A 11 2.49 -22.99 -8.99
C GLN A 11 2.65 -22.07 -7.79
N ARG A 12 1.93 -20.94 -7.78
CA ARG A 12 1.95 -19.99 -6.68
C ARG A 12 1.40 -20.57 -5.39
N LEU A 13 0.29 -21.31 -5.46
CA LEU A 13 -0.28 -22.00 -4.30
C LEU A 13 0.72 -23.00 -3.69
N GLN A 14 1.47 -23.72 -4.52
CA GLN A 14 2.51 -24.64 -4.04
C GLN A 14 3.69 -23.93 -3.40
N GLU A 15 4.16 -22.82 -3.98
CA GLU A 15 5.22 -21.98 -3.41
C GLU A 15 4.81 -21.44 -2.03
N LEU A 16 3.67 -20.75 -1.95
CA LEU A 16 3.16 -20.18 -0.70
C LEU A 16 2.96 -21.24 0.39
N ARG A 17 2.49 -22.43 0.00
CA ARG A 17 2.33 -23.55 0.92
C ARG A 17 3.69 -24.03 1.46
N LYS A 18 4.73 -24.11 0.62
CA LYS A 18 6.09 -24.47 1.03
C LYS A 18 6.71 -23.40 1.92
N ASP A 19 6.52 -22.13 1.60
CA ASP A 19 7.03 -20.98 2.37
C ASP A 19 6.45 -20.96 3.80
N LYS A 20 5.16 -21.34 3.94
CA LYS A 20 4.50 -21.54 5.24
C LYS A 20 4.87 -22.85 5.95
N GLY A 21 5.69 -23.71 5.33
CA GLY A 21 6.07 -25.01 5.89
C GLY A 21 4.92 -26.02 5.95
N LEU A 22 3.87 -25.85 5.15
CA LEU A 22 2.68 -26.70 5.19
C LEU A 22 2.73 -27.85 4.18
N THR A 23 2.28 -29.03 4.59
CA THR A 23 1.99 -30.14 3.67
C THR A 23 0.60 -29.97 3.05
N GLN A 24 0.29 -30.71 1.98
CA GLN A 24 -1.06 -30.72 1.40
C GLN A 24 -2.12 -31.14 2.45
N ALA A 25 -1.81 -32.13 3.28
CA ALA A 25 -2.69 -32.58 4.36
C ALA A 25 -2.82 -31.53 5.47
N GLY A 26 -1.71 -30.85 5.82
CA GLY A 26 -1.72 -29.76 6.81
C GLY A 26 -2.62 -28.59 6.38
N LEU A 27 -2.47 -28.13 5.14
CA LEU A 27 -3.32 -27.05 4.61
C LEU A 27 -4.79 -27.51 4.45
N ALA A 28 -5.03 -28.75 4.03
CA ALA A 28 -6.39 -29.30 3.95
C ALA A 28 -7.08 -29.39 5.33
N SER A 29 -6.32 -29.73 6.38
CA SER A 29 -6.81 -29.79 7.76
C SER A 29 -7.19 -28.40 8.27
N GLU A 30 -6.31 -27.41 8.13
CA GLU A 30 -6.58 -26.02 8.51
C GLU A 30 -7.75 -25.42 7.72
N LEU A 31 -7.86 -25.73 6.43
CA LEU A 31 -8.97 -25.31 5.59
C LEU A 31 -10.31 -25.84 6.09
N CYS A 32 -10.37 -27.12 6.47
CA CYS A 32 -11.60 -27.73 6.97
C CYS A 32 -11.98 -27.20 8.35
N LYS A 33 -11.00 -27.03 9.26
CA LYS A 33 -11.22 -26.40 10.56
C LYS A 33 -11.82 -24.99 10.40
N ARG A 34 -11.22 -24.16 9.52
CA ARG A 34 -11.66 -22.78 9.30
C ARG A 34 -13.04 -22.66 8.65
N LEU A 35 -13.41 -23.65 7.84
CA LEU A 35 -14.73 -23.71 7.19
C LEU A 35 -15.79 -24.44 8.03
N GLY A 36 -15.44 -24.97 9.20
CA GLY A 36 -16.34 -25.78 10.03
C GLY A 36 -16.79 -27.07 9.36
N LEU A 37 -15.92 -27.67 8.53
CA LEU A 37 -16.22 -28.90 7.80
C LEU A 37 -15.67 -30.11 8.55
N GLU A 38 -16.55 -31.01 8.97
CA GLU A 38 -16.19 -32.32 9.47
C GLU A 38 -16.07 -33.29 8.29
N GLN A 39 -14.83 -33.68 7.99
CA GLN A 39 -14.49 -34.66 6.96
C GLN A 39 -13.45 -35.64 7.52
N ASP A 40 -13.35 -36.85 7.00
CA ASP A 40 -12.20 -37.72 7.28
C ASP A 40 -10.91 -37.19 6.63
N GLU A 41 -9.73 -37.50 7.18
CA GLU A 41 -8.44 -36.97 6.72
C GLU A 41 -8.17 -37.24 5.23
N ASP A 42 -8.56 -38.42 4.75
CA ASP A 42 -8.38 -38.83 3.36
C ASP A 42 -9.25 -37.98 2.42
N SER A 43 -10.54 -37.80 2.75
CA SER A 43 -11.45 -36.95 1.97
C SER A 43 -11.03 -35.49 1.94
N ARG A 44 -10.51 -34.94 3.05
CA ARG A 44 -9.99 -33.56 3.10
C ARG A 44 -8.81 -33.38 2.15
N THR A 45 -7.87 -34.30 2.22
CA THR A 45 -6.64 -34.27 1.41
C THR A 45 -6.95 -34.45 -0.07
N VAL A 46 -7.86 -35.37 -0.41
CA VAL A 46 -8.34 -35.57 -1.80
C VAL A 46 -9.07 -34.34 -2.33
N SER A 47 -9.93 -33.73 -1.52
CA SER A 47 -10.63 -32.48 -1.88
C SER A 47 -9.64 -31.35 -2.17
N TYR A 48 -8.59 -31.21 -1.34
CA TYR A 48 -7.56 -30.20 -1.56
C TYR A 48 -6.70 -30.49 -2.80
N ARG A 49 -6.27 -31.75 -3.01
CA ARG A 49 -5.54 -32.15 -4.23
C ARG A 49 -6.32 -31.87 -5.50
N ARG A 50 -7.65 -32.00 -5.48
CA ARG A 50 -8.50 -31.60 -6.61
C ARG A 50 -8.45 -30.10 -6.87
N ILE A 51 -8.36 -29.27 -5.82
CA ILE A 51 -8.22 -27.81 -5.98
C ILE A 51 -6.89 -27.46 -6.67
N GLU A 52 -5.77 -28.04 -6.20
CA GLU A 52 -4.46 -27.84 -6.86
C GLU A 52 -4.47 -28.36 -8.31
N ALA A 53 -5.05 -29.53 -8.56
CA ALA A 53 -5.08 -30.12 -9.91
C ALA A 53 -6.02 -29.41 -10.90
N GLN A 54 -7.14 -28.88 -10.42
CA GLN A 54 -8.16 -28.25 -11.28
C GLN A 54 -7.99 -26.74 -11.40
N GLU A 55 -7.07 -26.13 -10.64
CA GLU A 55 -6.86 -24.68 -10.57
C GLU A 55 -8.14 -23.88 -10.27
N ARG A 56 -9.16 -24.53 -9.69
CA ARG A 56 -10.48 -23.94 -9.51
C ARG A 56 -11.07 -24.30 -8.18
N THR A 57 -11.65 -23.31 -7.52
CA THR A 57 -12.39 -23.52 -6.27
C THR A 57 -13.48 -22.47 -6.09
N SER A 58 -14.35 -22.67 -5.11
CA SER A 58 -15.33 -21.64 -4.72
C SER A 58 -14.63 -20.46 -4.05
N ARG A 59 -15.11 -19.23 -4.26
CA ARG A 59 -14.59 -18.01 -3.63
C ARG A 59 -14.38 -18.13 -2.11
N LYS A 60 -15.37 -18.65 -1.37
CA LYS A 60 -15.29 -18.88 0.08
C LYS A 60 -14.09 -19.76 0.49
N ARG A 61 -13.79 -20.80 -0.30
CA ARG A 61 -12.63 -21.67 -0.06
C ARG A 61 -11.32 -20.96 -0.40
N ALA A 62 -11.28 -20.21 -1.50
CA ALA A 62 -10.10 -19.44 -1.87
C ALA A 62 -9.74 -18.37 -0.82
N GLU A 63 -10.74 -17.64 -0.32
CA GLU A 63 -10.58 -16.67 0.77
C GLU A 63 -10.05 -17.32 2.05
N ALA A 64 -10.55 -18.50 2.42
CA ALA A 64 -10.05 -19.26 3.57
C ALA A 64 -8.60 -19.73 3.37
N ILE A 65 -8.23 -20.19 2.17
CA ILE A 65 -6.84 -20.55 1.82
C ILE A 65 -5.93 -19.32 1.94
N ALA A 66 -6.37 -18.17 1.41
CA ALA A 66 -5.59 -16.92 1.45
C ALA A 66 -5.30 -16.51 2.90
N GLN A 67 -6.31 -16.59 3.76
CA GLN A 67 -6.16 -16.30 5.19
C GLN A 67 -5.21 -17.25 5.92
N ILE A 68 -5.22 -18.56 5.59
CA ILE A 68 -4.30 -19.54 6.20
C ILE A 68 -2.85 -19.27 5.76
N LEU A 69 -2.67 -18.93 4.49
CA LEU A 69 -1.37 -18.64 3.91
C LEU A 69 -0.89 -17.20 4.19
N ASP A 70 -1.74 -16.36 4.80
CA ASP A 70 -1.47 -14.95 5.11
C ASP A 70 -1.11 -14.11 3.85
N VAL A 71 -1.92 -14.30 2.80
CA VAL A 71 -1.82 -13.63 1.49
C VAL A 71 -3.18 -13.08 1.05
N THR A 72 -3.19 -12.19 0.05
CA THR A 72 -4.44 -11.75 -0.57
C THR A 72 -5.01 -12.77 -1.56
N LEU A 73 -6.29 -12.61 -1.90
CA LEU A 73 -6.92 -13.41 -2.94
C LEU A 73 -6.26 -13.20 -4.31
N ALA A 74 -5.83 -11.98 -4.62
CA ALA A 74 -5.15 -11.64 -5.87
C ALA A 74 -3.81 -12.38 -6.01
N GLU A 75 -3.04 -12.48 -4.93
CA GLU A 75 -1.79 -13.25 -4.90
C GLU A 75 -2.04 -14.75 -5.17
N LEU A 76 -3.15 -15.32 -4.67
CA LEU A 76 -3.54 -16.70 -5.00
C LEU A 76 -3.98 -16.88 -6.46
N GLU A 77 -4.52 -15.84 -7.09
CA GLU A 77 -4.85 -15.84 -8.52
C GLU A 77 -3.60 -15.70 -9.41
N GLY A 78 -2.40 -15.60 -8.83
CA GLY A 78 -1.13 -15.43 -9.54
C GLY A 78 -0.77 -13.98 -9.82
N ILE A 79 -1.53 -13.02 -9.29
CA ILE A 79 -1.22 -11.59 -9.44
C ILE A 79 -0.18 -11.23 -8.40
N VAL A 80 1.09 -11.49 -8.75
CA VAL A 80 2.24 -11.03 -8.00
C VAL A 80 2.83 -9.86 -8.77
N PRO A 81 2.72 -8.64 -8.25
CA PRO A 81 3.36 -7.51 -8.89
C PRO A 81 4.89 -7.70 -8.92
N PRO A 82 5.57 -7.18 -9.96
CA PRO A 82 7.02 -7.26 -10.03
C PRO A 82 7.66 -6.54 -8.84
N ASP A 83 8.82 -7.03 -8.41
CA ASP A 83 9.65 -6.31 -7.44
C ASP A 83 10.12 -4.98 -8.08
N THR A 84 10.02 -3.88 -7.32
CA THR A 84 10.36 -2.54 -7.81
C THR A 84 11.78 -2.48 -8.38
N GLY A 85 12.76 -3.11 -7.72
CA GLY A 85 14.15 -3.08 -8.17
C GLY A 85 14.34 -3.85 -9.48
N ILE A 86 13.63 -4.97 -9.64
CA ILE A 86 13.62 -5.73 -10.89
C ILE A 86 12.97 -4.92 -12.02
N TYR A 87 11.86 -4.25 -11.74
CA TYR A 87 11.16 -3.44 -12.75
C TYR A 87 11.97 -2.20 -13.16
N GLU A 88 12.52 -1.44 -12.20
CA GLU A 88 13.40 -0.29 -12.49
C GLU A 88 14.60 -0.73 -13.34
N LYS A 89 15.21 -1.89 -13.02
CA LYS A 89 16.30 -2.44 -13.81
C LYS A 89 15.86 -2.81 -15.24
N ARG A 90 14.68 -3.42 -15.41
CA ARG A 90 14.12 -3.72 -16.74
C ARG A 90 13.98 -2.44 -17.56
N ILE A 91 13.45 -1.36 -16.97
CA ILE A 91 13.33 -0.07 -17.66
C ILE A 91 14.70 0.49 -18.01
N LEU A 92 15.68 0.43 -17.10
CA LEU A 92 17.05 0.84 -17.38
C LEU A 92 17.65 0.09 -18.57
N ASP A 93 17.51 -1.24 -18.60
CA ASP A 93 18.00 -2.08 -19.70
C ASP A 93 17.32 -1.72 -21.04
N LEU A 94 16.03 -1.41 -21.03
CA LEU A 94 15.28 -0.95 -22.21
C LEU A 94 15.78 0.41 -22.70
N LEU A 95 15.96 1.38 -21.81
CA LEU A 95 16.48 2.70 -22.18
C LEU A 95 17.92 2.59 -22.72
N ALA A 96 18.76 1.75 -22.11
CA ALA A 96 20.11 1.50 -22.60
C ALA A 96 20.11 0.89 -24.01
N GLU A 97 19.19 -0.02 -24.31
CA GLU A 97 19.01 -0.57 -25.66
C GLU A 97 18.53 0.49 -26.65
N GLN A 98 17.55 1.31 -26.28
CA GLN A 98 17.08 2.42 -27.13
C GLN A 98 18.19 3.42 -27.45
N LEU A 99 19.09 3.69 -26.50
CA LEU A 99 20.29 4.50 -26.74
C LEU A 99 21.26 3.87 -27.73
N ARG A 100 21.49 2.55 -27.64
CA ARG A 100 22.31 1.81 -28.62
C ARG A 100 21.72 1.86 -30.03
N GLN A 101 20.39 1.93 -30.14
CA GLN A 101 19.66 2.09 -31.40
C GLN A 101 19.54 3.56 -31.85
N GLU A 102 20.27 4.48 -31.21
CA GLU A 102 20.31 5.90 -31.54
C GLU A 102 18.97 6.64 -31.43
N ASN A 103 18.08 6.23 -30.52
CA ASN A 103 16.80 6.89 -30.29
C ASN A 103 16.97 8.39 -29.97
N VAL A 104 16.56 9.24 -30.91
CA VAL A 104 16.76 10.70 -30.86
C VAL A 104 15.93 11.35 -29.77
N VAL A 105 14.73 10.84 -29.50
CA VAL A 105 13.83 11.35 -28.45
C VAL A 105 14.47 11.12 -27.09
N LEU A 106 14.94 9.90 -26.83
CA LEU A 106 15.61 9.56 -25.57
C LEU A 106 16.91 10.35 -25.37
N LYS A 107 17.73 10.50 -26.41
CA LYS A 107 18.95 11.33 -26.36
C LYS A 107 18.64 12.78 -26.00
N SER A 108 17.62 13.37 -26.64
CA SER A 108 17.22 14.75 -26.37
C SER A 108 16.70 14.94 -24.95
N ALA A 109 15.89 13.99 -24.46
CA ALA A 109 15.39 14.01 -23.08
C ALA A 109 16.53 13.90 -22.06
N LEU A 110 17.53 13.05 -22.32
CA LEU A 110 18.71 12.95 -21.47
C LEU A 110 19.52 14.24 -21.48
N ASP A 111 19.77 14.83 -22.64
CA ASP A 111 20.52 16.09 -22.75
C ASP A 111 19.82 17.24 -22.02
N GLU A 112 18.48 17.27 -22.03
CA GLU A 112 17.68 18.24 -21.28
C GLU A 112 17.80 18.02 -19.76
N ALA A 113 17.67 16.77 -19.30
CA ALA A 113 17.83 16.44 -17.89
C ALA A 113 19.23 16.81 -17.34
N HIS A 114 20.28 16.64 -18.13
CA HIS A 114 21.64 17.05 -17.74
C HIS A 114 21.79 18.59 -17.62
N ARG A 115 21.07 19.36 -18.44
CA ARG A 115 21.11 20.83 -18.39
C ARG A 115 20.43 21.41 -17.17
N ASP A 116 19.40 20.74 -16.65
CA ASP A 116 18.66 21.15 -15.45
C ASP A 116 19.41 20.85 -14.14
N GLY A 117 20.68 20.43 -14.21
CA GLY A 117 21.55 20.30 -13.04
C GLY A 117 21.37 19.01 -12.26
N SER A 118 20.84 17.94 -12.88
CA SER A 118 20.88 16.61 -12.27
C SER A 118 22.32 16.05 -12.35
N ASP A 119 23.20 16.50 -11.45
CA ASP A 119 24.55 15.98 -11.24
C ASP A 119 24.52 14.57 -10.60
N SER A 120 23.72 13.64 -11.12
CA SER A 120 23.84 12.23 -10.73
C SER A 120 24.84 11.56 -11.65
N GLU A 121 25.83 10.87 -11.07
CA GLU A 121 26.81 10.03 -11.79
C GLU A 121 26.16 8.92 -12.66
N ASP A 122 24.83 8.77 -12.63
CA ASP A 122 24.08 7.82 -13.46
C ASP A 122 22.74 8.41 -13.97
N GLY A 123 22.83 9.44 -14.82
CA GLY A 123 21.66 10.14 -15.38
C GLY A 123 20.65 9.23 -16.09
N LEU A 124 21.12 8.14 -16.69
CA LEU A 124 20.26 7.13 -17.30
C LEU A 124 19.46 6.34 -16.26
N ALA A 125 20.07 5.96 -15.14
CA ALA A 125 19.37 5.29 -14.05
C ALA A 125 18.33 6.21 -13.38
N SER A 126 18.64 7.50 -13.22
CA SER A 126 17.66 8.49 -12.73
C SER A 126 16.47 8.62 -13.69
N MET A 127 16.75 8.70 -15.00
CA MET A 127 15.71 8.72 -16.02
C MET A 127 14.87 7.43 -16.03
N ALA A 128 15.50 6.27 -15.90
CA ALA A 128 14.79 4.99 -15.84
C ALA A 128 13.80 4.95 -14.67
N ARG A 129 14.18 5.45 -13.49
CA ARG A 129 13.27 5.54 -12.34
C ARG A 129 12.12 6.51 -12.60
N SER A 130 12.39 7.65 -13.22
CA SER A 130 11.36 8.62 -13.61
C SER A 130 10.37 8.02 -14.60
N VAL A 131 10.87 7.38 -15.66
CA VAL A 131 10.06 6.69 -16.67
C VAL A 131 9.23 5.57 -16.05
N ALA A 132 9.81 4.77 -15.15
CA ALA A 132 9.08 3.70 -14.47
C ALA A 132 7.88 4.24 -13.66
N ARG A 133 8.05 5.36 -12.95
CA ARG A 133 6.96 6.04 -12.23
C ARG A 133 5.90 6.62 -13.16
N ARG A 134 6.32 7.22 -14.27
CA ARG A 134 5.42 7.74 -15.30
C ARG A 134 4.57 6.63 -15.92
N ILE A 135 5.17 5.46 -16.20
CA ILE A 135 4.45 4.27 -16.66
C ILE A 135 3.38 3.86 -15.64
N GLU A 136 3.74 3.78 -14.36
CA GLU A 136 2.78 3.43 -13.31
C GLU A 136 1.61 4.42 -13.23
N ALA A 137 1.87 5.72 -13.30
CA ALA A 137 0.82 6.74 -13.32
C ALA A 137 -0.08 6.64 -14.58
N ALA A 138 0.52 6.35 -15.73
CA ALA A 138 -0.19 6.21 -17.00
C ALA A 138 -1.18 5.03 -17.02
N GLN A 139 -0.95 3.98 -16.20
CA GLN A 139 -1.85 2.83 -16.08
C GLN A 139 -3.24 3.21 -15.59
N LEU A 140 -3.33 4.24 -14.74
CA LEU A 140 -4.60 4.81 -14.27
C LEU A 140 -5.11 5.93 -15.18
N ALA A 141 -4.25 6.90 -15.50
CA ALA A 141 -4.67 8.11 -16.20
C ALA A 141 -5.05 7.83 -17.67
N ARG A 142 -4.42 6.83 -18.30
CA ARG A 142 -4.61 6.42 -19.69
C ARG A 142 -4.58 7.59 -20.68
N ASN A 143 -3.73 8.57 -20.42
CA ASN A 143 -3.55 9.73 -21.29
C ASN A 143 -2.86 9.28 -22.58
N PRO A 144 -3.48 9.39 -23.77
CA PRO A 144 -2.89 8.92 -25.02
C PRO A 144 -1.56 9.60 -25.37
N GLY A 145 -1.40 10.88 -25.00
CA GLY A 145 -0.15 11.62 -25.25
C GLY A 145 1.01 11.08 -24.41
N GLU A 146 0.75 10.83 -23.13
CA GLU A 146 1.74 10.23 -22.21
C GLU A 146 2.11 8.81 -22.65
N LEU A 147 1.13 8.00 -23.07
CA LEU A 147 1.38 6.64 -23.57
C LEU A 147 2.25 6.65 -24.84
N ALA A 148 2.01 7.60 -25.75
CA ALA A 148 2.81 7.75 -26.95
C ALA A 148 4.25 8.18 -26.65
N GLU A 149 4.45 9.12 -25.72
CA GLU A 149 5.79 9.55 -25.31
C GLU A 149 6.56 8.42 -24.61
N LEU A 150 5.92 7.70 -23.68
CA LEU A 150 6.51 6.55 -23.00
C LEU A 150 6.88 5.43 -23.98
N SER A 151 6.04 5.19 -24.99
CA SER A 151 6.33 4.23 -26.07
C SER A 151 7.55 4.66 -26.88
N GLN A 152 7.66 5.95 -27.23
CA GLN A 152 8.82 6.48 -27.94
C GLN A 152 10.12 6.40 -27.13
N LEU A 153 10.05 6.62 -25.81
CA LEU A 153 11.22 6.58 -24.94
C LEU A 153 11.72 5.15 -24.68
N THR A 154 10.80 4.21 -24.47
CA THR A 154 11.13 2.85 -24.01
C THR A 154 11.14 1.80 -25.11
N GLY A 155 10.50 2.07 -26.24
CA GLY A 155 10.23 1.09 -27.29
C GLY A 155 9.11 0.09 -26.93
N LEU A 156 8.46 0.24 -25.78
CA LEU A 156 7.34 -0.61 -25.37
C LEU A 156 6.08 -0.28 -26.18
N SER A 157 5.29 -1.31 -26.48
CA SER A 157 3.93 -1.13 -26.98
C SER A 157 3.01 -0.60 -25.89
N GLU A 158 1.89 0.02 -26.30
CA GLU A 158 0.86 0.49 -25.35
C GLU A 158 0.35 -0.64 -24.44
N GLY A 159 0.22 -1.86 -24.99
CA GLY A 159 -0.18 -3.04 -24.21
C GLY A 159 0.81 -3.36 -23.09
N GLU A 160 2.11 -3.26 -23.35
CA GLU A 160 3.17 -3.51 -22.35
C GLU A 160 3.27 -2.39 -21.32
N ILE A 161 3.03 -1.13 -21.71
CA ILE A 161 3.00 0.02 -20.78
C ILE A 161 1.85 -0.11 -19.77
N LEU A 162 0.73 -0.67 -20.23
CA LEU A 162 -0.45 -0.90 -19.39
C LEU A 162 -0.37 -2.15 -18.52
N GLU A 163 0.71 -2.94 -18.60
CA GLU A 163 0.97 -4.04 -17.68
C GLU A 163 1.39 -3.52 -16.29
N PRO A 164 0.93 -4.12 -15.18
CA PRO A 164 1.26 -3.69 -13.82
C PRO A 164 2.76 -3.42 -13.59
N ALA A 165 3.11 -2.14 -13.35
CA ALA A 165 4.50 -1.73 -13.12
C ALA A 165 4.91 -1.84 -11.64
N HIS A 166 4.02 -1.45 -10.74
CA HIS A 166 4.16 -1.61 -9.29
C HIS A 166 5.46 -1.02 -8.69
N VAL A 167 5.86 0.14 -9.18
CA VAL A 167 7.09 0.83 -8.78
C VAL A 167 6.92 1.36 -7.36
N ASP A 168 6.03 2.33 -7.18
CA ASP A 168 5.63 2.85 -5.88
C ASP A 168 4.31 2.17 -5.42
N GLY A 169 3.48 1.74 -6.38
CA GLY A 169 2.18 1.11 -6.16
C GLY A 169 1.06 2.11 -5.88
N HIS A 170 -0.18 1.69 -6.06
CA HIS A 170 -1.34 2.53 -5.77
C HIS A 170 -1.93 2.21 -4.40
N TRP A 171 -2.41 3.24 -3.72
CA TRP A 171 -3.03 3.13 -2.41
C TRP A 171 -4.40 3.79 -2.43
N LEU A 172 -5.41 3.07 -1.95
CA LEU A 172 -6.70 3.64 -1.68
C LEU A 172 -6.71 4.14 -0.23
N VAL A 173 -7.12 5.39 -0.02
CA VAL A 173 -7.32 5.99 1.30
C VAL A 173 -8.79 6.40 1.42
N VAL A 174 -9.45 5.92 2.47
CA VAL A 174 -10.87 6.14 2.75
C VAL A 174 -11.00 6.74 4.15
N ALA A 175 -11.27 8.04 4.21
CA ALA A 175 -11.61 8.72 5.44
C ALA A 175 -13.13 8.81 5.59
N SER A 176 -13.65 8.38 6.74
CA SER A 176 -15.07 8.35 7.05
C SER A 176 -15.32 8.77 8.50
N GLY A 177 -16.14 9.79 8.69
CA GLY A 177 -16.59 10.28 9.98
C GLY A 177 -17.88 11.10 9.83
N PRO A 178 -18.56 11.48 10.92
CA PRO A 178 -19.87 12.13 10.86
C PRO A 178 -19.90 13.47 10.10
N ILE A 179 -18.75 14.14 10.01
CA ILE A 179 -18.61 15.47 9.40
C ILE A 179 -17.59 15.48 8.25
N TYR A 180 -16.95 14.34 7.97
CA TYR A 180 -15.89 14.25 6.97
C TYR A 180 -15.97 12.92 6.22
N THR A 181 -15.99 12.98 4.89
CA THR A 181 -15.89 11.80 4.05
C THR A 181 -15.04 12.12 2.85
N ARG A 182 -13.95 11.39 2.65
CA ARG A 182 -13.04 11.53 1.50
C ARG A 182 -12.51 10.17 1.10
N THR A 183 -12.58 9.87 -0.19
CA THR A 183 -12.02 8.66 -0.78
C THR A 183 -11.07 9.08 -1.88
N GLU A 184 -9.82 8.65 -1.81
CA GLU A 184 -8.79 9.06 -2.78
C GLU A 184 -7.84 7.92 -3.10
N LEU A 185 -7.46 7.84 -4.38
CA LEU A 185 -6.46 6.90 -4.88
C LEU A 185 -5.15 7.68 -5.06
N VAL A 186 -4.13 7.31 -4.29
CA VAL A 186 -2.83 8.00 -4.26
C VAL A 186 -1.72 7.09 -4.76
N LEU A 187 -0.66 7.70 -5.28
CA LEU A 187 0.53 7.00 -5.75
C LEU A 187 1.55 6.87 -4.61
N GLY A 188 1.94 5.63 -4.34
CA GLY A 188 2.97 5.27 -3.38
C GLY A 188 2.63 5.54 -1.92
N THR A 189 3.54 5.12 -1.05
CA THR A 189 3.48 5.41 0.38
C THR A 189 3.64 6.92 0.64
N ALA A 190 4.39 7.65 -0.19
CA ALA A 190 4.53 9.10 -0.10
C ALA A 190 3.18 9.83 -0.25
N GLY A 191 2.31 9.37 -1.16
CA GLY A 191 0.95 9.90 -1.29
C GLY A 191 0.12 9.68 -0.03
N VAL A 192 0.18 8.48 0.55
CA VAL A 192 -0.48 8.16 1.84
C VAL A 192 0.05 9.05 2.96
N MET A 193 1.37 9.19 3.06
CA MET A 193 2.07 10.02 4.04
C MET A 193 1.80 11.52 3.89
N THR A 194 1.31 11.97 2.74
CA THR A 194 0.91 13.36 2.53
C THR A 194 -0.57 13.55 2.86
N LEU A 195 -1.42 12.65 2.35
CA LEU A 195 -2.86 12.76 2.46
C LEU A 195 -3.37 12.54 3.89
N ILE A 196 -2.84 11.54 4.61
CA ILE A 196 -3.28 11.27 5.98
C ILE A 196 -3.03 12.48 6.89
N PRO A 197 -1.83 13.08 6.94
CA PRO A 197 -1.61 14.31 7.71
C PRO A 197 -2.50 15.48 7.31
N GLU A 198 -2.77 15.67 6.01
CA GLU A 198 -3.66 16.73 5.54
C GLU A 198 -5.08 16.55 6.10
N ILE A 199 -5.61 15.31 6.07
CA ILE A 199 -6.93 14.97 6.59
C ILE A 199 -6.98 15.18 8.10
N VAL A 200 -6.00 14.64 8.82
CA VAL A 200 -5.97 14.70 10.30
C VAL A 200 -5.73 16.12 10.80
N GLY A 201 -4.84 16.88 10.15
CA GLY A 201 -4.58 18.28 10.49
C GLY A 201 -5.86 19.11 10.43
N LYS A 202 -6.61 19.03 9.32
CA LYS A 202 -7.93 19.69 9.19
C LYS A 202 -8.89 19.27 10.31
N LEU A 203 -8.94 17.98 10.64
CA LEU A 203 -9.82 17.45 11.69
C LEU A 203 -9.43 17.88 13.11
N LEU A 204 -8.14 18.07 13.39
CA LEU A 204 -7.69 18.49 14.73
C LEU A 204 -7.72 20.01 14.87
N ASP A 205 -7.40 20.76 13.83
CA ASP A 205 -7.49 22.23 13.80
C ASP A 205 -8.92 22.71 14.07
N ASP A 206 -9.92 22.03 13.46
CA ASP A 206 -11.34 22.38 13.62
C ASP A 206 -11.90 22.09 15.02
N PHE A 207 -11.24 21.22 15.82
CA PHE A 207 -11.78 20.71 17.09
C PHE A 207 -10.85 20.88 18.31
N GLY A 208 -9.86 21.77 18.19
CA GLY A 208 -8.82 21.97 19.18
C GLY A 208 -7.75 20.90 18.99
N SER A 209 -6.50 21.33 18.85
CA SER A 209 -5.30 20.55 18.50
C SER A 209 -5.01 19.31 19.36
N ASP A 210 -5.82 19.06 20.40
CA ASP A 210 -5.71 17.90 21.25
C ASP A 210 -6.55 16.72 20.73
N GLY A 211 -5.96 15.53 20.69
CA GLY A 211 -6.63 14.36 20.15
C GLY A 211 -5.95 13.04 20.48
N ARG A 212 -6.62 11.96 20.12
CA ARG A 212 -6.11 10.60 20.17
C ARG A 212 -6.10 9.97 18.79
N ILE A 213 -4.99 9.30 18.46
CA ILE A 213 -4.84 8.47 17.26
C ILE A 213 -4.61 7.02 17.68
N ARG A 214 -5.38 6.07 17.14
CA ARG A 214 -5.10 4.63 17.28
C ARG A 214 -4.85 4.00 15.93
N MET A 215 -3.82 3.17 15.85
CA MET A 215 -3.39 2.52 14.63
C MET A 215 -3.67 1.01 14.69
N HIS A 216 -4.25 0.45 13.64
CA HIS A 216 -4.63 -0.95 13.58
C HIS A 216 -4.15 -1.60 12.28
N ARG A 217 -3.65 -2.83 12.41
CA ARG A 217 -3.41 -3.73 11.28
C ARG A 217 -4.60 -4.66 11.09
N ALA A 218 -5.24 -4.60 9.92
CA ALA A 218 -6.31 -5.51 9.54
C ALA A 218 -6.07 -6.01 8.10
N PRO A 219 -5.04 -6.85 7.86
CA PRO A 219 -4.59 -7.19 6.52
C PRO A 219 -5.73 -7.61 5.57
N PRO A 220 -5.75 -7.11 4.32
CA PRO A 220 -4.74 -6.25 3.69
C PRO A 220 -4.79 -4.76 4.09
N TRP A 221 -5.73 -4.37 4.94
CA TRP A 221 -5.99 -2.99 5.31
C TRP A 221 -5.18 -2.52 6.52
N TYR A 222 -4.97 -1.21 6.56
CA TYR A 222 -4.62 -0.45 7.74
C TYR A 222 -5.78 0.45 8.12
N ARG A 223 -5.86 0.76 9.41
CA ARG A 223 -6.88 1.67 9.96
C ARG A 223 -6.26 2.63 10.95
N LEU A 224 -6.63 3.90 10.84
CA LEU A 224 -6.44 4.91 11.87
C LEU A 224 -7.80 5.29 12.46
N GLU A 225 -7.89 5.31 13.77
CA GLU A 225 -9.00 5.90 14.52
C GLU A 225 -8.54 7.25 15.05
N ILE A 226 -9.33 8.30 14.80
CA ILE A 226 -9.02 9.66 15.22
C ILE A 226 -10.17 10.14 16.11
N GLU A 227 -9.85 10.44 17.37
CA GLU A 227 -10.78 10.96 18.37
C GLU A 227 -10.30 12.37 18.80
N PRO A 228 -10.91 13.45 18.28
CA PRO A 228 -10.63 14.80 18.79
C PRO A 228 -11.12 14.95 20.23
N LEU A 229 -10.40 15.71 21.07
CA LEU A 229 -10.69 15.78 22.50
C LEU A 229 -12.00 16.53 22.80
N CYS A 230 -12.36 17.52 21.99
CA CYS A 230 -13.60 18.28 22.11
C CYS A 230 -14.75 17.78 21.21
N GLY A 231 -14.58 16.65 20.52
CA GLY A 231 -15.62 16.05 19.65
C GLY A 231 -16.16 14.72 20.20
N ARG A 232 -17.48 14.52 20.14
CA ARG A 232 -18.11 13.21 20.44
C ARG A 232 -18.23 12.33 19.20
N PHE A 233 -17.21 12.33 18.36
CA PHE A 233 -17.20 11.51 17.15
C PHE A 233 -15.82 10.93 16.90
N THR A 234 -15.79 9.80 16.22
CA THR A 234 -14.57 9.14 15.77
C THR A 234 -14.54 9.19 14.25
N THR A 235 -13.42 9.65 13.70
CA THR A 235 -13.14 9.55 12.28
C THR A 235 -12.22 8.37 12.03
N TRP A 236 -12.52 7.60 10.99
CA TRP A 236 -11.79 6.41 10.58
C TRP A 236 -11.06 6.71 9.29
N ILE A 237 -9.78 6.38 9.20
CA ILE A 237 -9.04 6.39 7.93
C ILE A 237 -8.59 4.97 7.65
N ASP A 238 -9.25 4.32 6.69
CA ASP A 238 -8.90 3.01 6.18
C ASP A 238 -8.03 3.17 4.93
N PHE A 239 -6.92 2.45 4.84
CA PHE A 239 -6.08 2.48 3.64
C PHE A 239 -5.48 1.13 3.29
N VAL A 240 -5.31 0.89 1.99
CA VAL A 240 -4.90 -0.41 1.45
C VAL A 240 -4.11 -0.26 0.16
N ARG A 241 -3.11 -1.12 -0.03
CA ARG A 241 -2.40 -1.24 -1.30
C ARG A 241 -3.32 -1.88 -2.33
N CYS A 242 -3.34 -1.33 -3.54
CA CYS A 242 -4.22 -1.79 -4.58
C CYS A 242 -3.54 -1.81 -5.95
N LEU A 243 -4.07 -2.68 -6.80
CA LEU A 243 -3.69 -2.78 -8.20
C LEU A 243 -4.92 -2.50 -9.06
N PRO A 244 -4.90 -1.44 -9.88
CA PRO A 244 -5.91 -1.27 -10.92
C PRO A 244 -5.70 -2.31 -12.03
N ASP A 245 -6.76 -3.02 -12.39
CA ASP A 245 -6.79 -3.91 -13.54
C ASP A 245 -8.05 -3.67 -14.39
N ALA A 246 -8.17 -4.38 -15.51
CA ALA A 246 -9.33 -4.28 -16.39
C ALA A 246 -10.68 -4.67 -15.74
N ARG A 247 -10.66 -5.31 -14.56
CA ARG A 247 -11.84 -5.75 -13.81
C ARG A 247 -12.14 -4.84 -12.61
N GLY A 248 -11.27 -3.88 -12.29
CA GLY A 248 -11.43 -2.92 -11.19
C GLY A 248 -10.20 -2.81 -10.31
N LEU A 249 -10.39 -2.46 -9.04
CA LEU A 249 -9.31 -2.42 -8.04
C LEU A 249 -9.19 -3.77 -7.34
N ARG A 250 -7.97 -4.31 -7.28
CA ARG A 250 -7.64 -5.49 -6.47
C ARG A 250 -6.83 -5.09 -5.26
N TRP A 251 -7.20 -5.60 -4.10
CA TRP A 251 -6.47 -5.37 -2.85
C TRP A 251 -5.26 -6.28 -2.77
N LEU A 252 -4.11 -5.70 -2.44
CA LEU A 252 -2.84 -6.38 -2.29
C LEU A 252 -2.34 -6.26 -0.85
N LYS A 253 -1.58 -7.26 -0.40
CA LYS A 253 -0.88 -7.15 0.86
C LYS A 253 0.30 -6.17 0.67
N PRO A 254 0.49 -5.20 1.56
CA PRO A 254 1.68 -4.35 1.56
C PRO A 254 2.95 -5.19 1.62
N GLY A 255 3.94 -4.85 0.78
CA GLY A 255 5.24 -5.49 0.81
C GLY A 255 6.08 -5.03 2.01
N TRP A 256 7.23 -5.68 2.26
CA TRP A 256 8.13 -5.28 3.35
C TRP A 256 8.58 -3.81 3.23
N ARG A 257 8.81 -3.33 2.00
CA ARG A 257 9.20 -1.95 1.71
C ARG A 257 8.09 -0.96 2.08
N ASP A 258 6.83 -1.34 1.83
CA ASP A 258 5.68 -0.52 2.21
C ASP A 258 5.54 -0.39 3.71
N VAL A 259 5.63 -1.54 4.39
CA VAL A 259 5.59 -1.60 5.86
C VAL A 259 6.68 -0.71 6.44
N PHE A 260 7.90 -0.78 5.91
CA PHE A 260 9.02 0.06 6.33
C PHE A 260 8.78 1.56 6.09
N LEU A 261 8.22 1.93 4.93
CA LEU A 261 8.00 3.32 4.54
C LEU A 261 6.70 3.93 5.13
N LEU A 262 5.81 3.12 5.69
CA LEU A 262 4.55 3.58 6.26
C LEU A 262 4.55 3.56 7.78
N GLU A 263 4.88 2.42 8.40
CA GLU A 263 4.50 2.22 9.81
C GLU A 263 5.26 3.12 10.77
N GLU A 264 6.58 3.13 10.70
CA GLU A 264 7.42 3.97 11.58
C GLU A 264 7.28 5.46 11.25
N PRO A 265 7.26 5.90 9.97
CA PRO A 265 7.01 7.29 9.63
C PRO A 265 5.62 7.79 10.07
N LEU A 266 4.55 7.00 9.88
CA LEU A 266 3.21 7.36 10.37
C LEU A 266 3.19 7.45 11.88
N LEU A 267 3.81 6.50 12.58
CA LEU A 267 3.87 6.52 14.05
C LEU A 267 4.60 7.75 14.57
N THR A 268 5.74 8.09 13.95
CA THR A 268 6.52 9.30 14.27
C THR A 268 5.69 10.56 14.05
N TRP A 269 5.03 10.66 12.90
CA TRP A 269 4.14 11.78 12.61
C TRP A 269 2.97 11.87 13.59
N ALA A 270 2.28 10.76 13.88
CA ALA A 270 1.13 10.75 14.78
C ALA A 270 1.51 11.22 16.20
N ARG A 271 2.71 10.87 16.68
CA ARG A 271 3.25 11.36 17.96
C ARG A 271 3.47 12.88 17.99
N SER A 272 3.68 13.50 16.83
CA SER A 272 3.78 14.95 16.72
C SER A 272 2.41 15.63 16.55
N ALA A 273 1.40 14.89 16.06
CA ALA A 273 0.09 15.42 15.74
C ALA A 273 -0.96 15.27 16.87
N ALA A 274 -0.78 14.32 17.80
CA ALA A 274 -1.76 14.00 18.83
C ALA A 274 -1.10 13.71 20.19
N ASN A 275 -1.80 14.02 21.29
CA ASN A 275 -1.29 13.81 22.65
C ASN A 275 -1.26 12.33 23.04
N PHE A 276 -2.21 11.54 22.52
CA PHE A 276 -2.34 10.12 22.81
C PHE A 276 -2.29 9.30 21.53
N VAL A 277 -1.28 8.46 21.38
CA VAL A 277 -1.09 7.62 20.20
C VAL A 277 -1.03 6.16 20.63
N THR A 278 -1.74 5.28 19.94
CA THR A 278 -1.53 3.82 20.05
C THR A 278 -0.99 3.33 18.72
N GLY A 279 0.25 2.82 18.72
CA GLY A 279 0.92 2.36 17.51
C GLY A 279 0.33 1.06 16.95
N PHE A 280 0.79 0.66 15.76
CA PHE A 280 0.34 -0.58 15.09
C PHE A 280 0.62 -1.85 15.90
N ASP A 281 1.56 -1.80 16.83
CA ASP A 281 1.91 -2.86 17.79
C ASP A 281 1.01 -2.87 19.04
N GLY A 282 0.09 -1.91 19.15
CA GLY A 282 -0.77 -1.72 20.32
C GLY A 282 -0.10 -0.97 21.47
N SER A 283 1.13 -0.47 21.30
CA SER A 283 1.83 0.27 22.36
C SER A 283 1.26 1.69 22.50
N PRO A 284 0.81 2.09 23.71
CA PRO A 284 0.37 3.45 23.94
C PRO A 284 1.56 4.39 24.15
N THR A 285 1.49 5.58 23.58
CA THR A 285 2.39 6.71 23.80
C THR A 285 1.54 7.93 24.17
N PRO A 286 1.74 8.54 25.35
CA PRO A 286 2.69 8.17 26.40
C PRO A 286 2.29 6.83 27.07
N GLY A 287 3.29 5.99 27.37
CA GLY A 287 3.06 4.69 28.00
C GLY A 287 2.60 4.76 29.47
N ASP A 288 2.86 5.88 30.14
CA ASP A 288 2.36 6.17 31.49
C ASP A 288 1.88 7.62 31.56
N VAL A 289 0.56 7.81 31.47
CA VAL A 289 -0.09 9.12 31.51
C VAL A 289 0.17 9.84 32.84
N ARG A 290 0.45 9.10 33.92
CA ARG A 290 0.74 9.69 35.24
C ARG A 290 2.10 10.38 35.31
N ARG A 291 2.96 10.15 34.32
CA ARG A 291 4.28 10.78 34.22
C ARG A 291 4.29 11.99 33.27
N LEU A 292 3.15 12.29 32.64
CA LEU A 292 3.01 13.52 31.86
C LEU A 292 3.12 14.71 32.80
N ARG A 293 3.87 15.72 32.35
CA ARG A 293 3.92 17.03 32.98
C ARG A 293 3.22 18.03 32.08
N LEU A 294 2.44 18.91 32.67
CA LEU A 294 1.71 19.95 31.96
C LEU A 294 2.64 21.14 31.76
N GLN A 295 2.85 21.54 30.51
CA GLN A 295 3.50 22.81 30.20
C GLN A 295 2.41 23.88 30.14
N VAL A 296 2.38 24.76 31.14
CA VAL A 296 1.48 25.91 31.18
C VAL A 296 2.24 27.11 30.64
N THR A 297 1.70 27.72 29.59
CA THR A 297 2.25 28.96 29.00
C THR A 297 1.21 30.06 29.13
N GLU A 298 1.55 31.10 29.88
CA GLU A 298 0.68 32.29 30.03
C GLU A 298 1.05 33.33 28.98
N TYR A 299 0.04 33.94 28.35
CA TYR A 299 0.19 35.02 27.39
C TYR A 299 -0.48 36.28 27.93
N ASN A 300 0.17 37.44 27.78
CA ASN A 300 -0.51 38.73 27.98
C ASN A 300 -1.49 38.88 26.83
N GLY A 301 -2.61 39.57 27.03
CA GLY A 301 -3.72 39.65 26.06
C GLY A 301 -3.41 40.23 24.66
N GLU A 302 -2.14 40.43 24.31
CA GLU A 302 -1.65 40.71 22.95
C GLU A 302 -0.97 39.46 22.34
N PRO A 303 -1.28 39.10 21.08
CA PRO A 303 -0.70 37.93 20.46
C PRO A 303 0.83 38.06 20.31
N GLY A 304 1.57 37.30 21.10
CA GLY A 304 3.04 37.13 20.97
C GLY A 304 3.86 37.34 22.24
N GLU A 305 3.33 37.95 23.30
CA GLU A 305 4.07 38.14 24.56
C GLU A 305 3.81 37.01 25.56
N ARG A 306 4.75 36.07 25.67
CA ARG A 306 4.79 35.03 26.71
C ARG A 306 5.20 35.62 28.06
N ILE A 307 4.36 35.46 29.07
CA ILE A 307 4.57 35.97 30.45
C ILE A 307 5.38 34.97 31.28
N SER A 308 5.01 33.70 31.22
CA SER A 308 5.58 32.66 32.06
C SER A 308 5.47 31.29 31.40
N GLU A 309 6.43 30.43 31.72
CA GLU A 309 6.46 29.03 31.29
C GLU A 309 6.72 28.17 32.53
N GLN A 310 5.79 27.28 32.84
CA GLN A 310 5.89 26.36 33.97
C GLN A 310 5.64 24.92 33.51
N ILE A 311 6.47 24.00 34.00
CA ILE A 311 6.27 22.57 33.84
C ILE A 311 5.75 22.03 35.18
N VAL A 312 4.48 21.65 35.21
CA VAL A 312 3.75 21.13 36.39
C VAL A 312 3.70 19.60 36.35
#